data_AF-A0A2W4KY40-F1
#
_entry.id   AF-A0A2W4KY40-F1
#
_cell.length_a   1.000
_cell.length_b   1.000
_cell.length_c   1.000
_cell.angle_alpha   90.00
_cell.angle_beta   90.00
_cell.angle_gamma   90.00
#
_symmetry.space_group_name_H-M   'P 1'
#
loop_
_entity.id
_entity.type
_entity.pdbx_description
1 polymer ?
#
loop_
_entity_poly.entity_id
_entity_poly.type
_entity_poly.pdbx_seq_one_letter_code
_entity_poly.pdbx_strand_id
1 'polypeptide(L)'
;MPRKPLLFILALLLSAGTCSETDIGAPCQLQKTRMDPTIPGCEDVRPGDISMRPGCFRPNLADLAEGRDKDFISFGVAECDNLICVRSRGSPLPASEAEPAGNCSNECITDADCQGAEPGYVCRELVFDDDFLRYLRETLSEEEYERYLGRIQNAKFCARK
;
A
#
# COMPACT_ATOMS: atom_id res chain seq x y z
N MET A 1 59.65 -26.26 34.46
CA MET A 1 59.00 -26.00 33.16
C MET A 1 57.73 -25.17 33.43
N PRO A 2 57.72 -23.87 33.13
CA PRO A 2 56.61 -22.98 33.50
C PRO A 2 55.53 -22.94 32.41
N ARG A 3 54.27 -22.99 32.87
CA ARG A 3 53.01 -22.83 32.12
C ARG A 3 52.88 -21.40 31.58
N LYS A 4 52.36 -21.23 30.36
CA LYS A 4 51.92 -19.94 29.78
C LYS A 4 50.66 -20.12 28.94
N PRO A 5 49.84 -19.06 28.81
CA PRO A 5 48.42 -19.13 29.17
C PRO A 5 47.48 -19.09 27.98
N LEU A 6 46.28 -19.63 28.25
CA LEU A 6 45.06 -19.55 27.48
C LEU A 6 44.63 -18.08 27.37
N LEU A 7 44.60 -17.50 26.16
CA LEU A 7 43.94 -16.22 25.90
C LEU A 7 42.71 -16.47 25.04
N PHE A 8 41.56 -16.43 25.70
CA PHE A 8 40.23 -16.33 25.10
C PHE A 8 40.14 -15.02 24.30
N ILE A 9 39.97 -15.11 22.98
CA ILE A 9 39.60 -13.95 22.17
C ILE A 9 38.07 -13.86 22.19
N LEU A 10 37.62 -12.82 22.88
CA LEU A 10 36.25 -12.44 23.15
C LEU A 10 35.52 -12.06 21.85
N ALA A 11 34.31 -12.56 21.71
CA ALA A 11 33.37 -12.25 20.64
C ALA A 11 33.04 -10.74 20.61
N LEU A 12 33.17 -10.13 19.43
CA LEU A 12 32.51 -8.88 19.08
C LEU A 12 31.40 -9.20 18.10
N LEU A 13 30.22 -9.48 18.65
CA LEU A 13 28.94 -9.38 17.96
C LEU A 13 28.74 -7.91 17.58
N LEU A 14 29.17 -7.54 16.38
CA LEU A 14 28.68 -6.31 15.76
C LEU A 14 27.23 -6.59 15.35
N SER A 15 26.32 -6.06 16.14
CA SER A 15 24.94 -5.80 15.77
C SER A 15 24.93 -4.90 14.54
N ALA A 16 24.97 -5.52 13.36
CA ALA A 16 24.41 -4.93 12.16
C ALA A 16 22.89 -4.89 12.35
N GLY A 17 22.42 -3.90 13.13
CA GLY A 17 21.07 -3.40 12.96
C GLY A 17 21.04 -2.80 11.58
N THR A 18 20.74 -3.60 10.57
CA THR A 18 20.39 -3.10 9.25
C THR A 18 19.15 -2.25 9.47
N CYS A 19 19.31 -0.92 9.51
CA CYS A 19 18.23 -0.03 9.15
C CYS A 19 17.94 -0.36 7.68
N SER A 20 17.12 -1.38 7.45
CA SER A 20 16.46 -1.51 6.17
C SER A 20 15.62 -0.25 6.08
N GLU A 21 16.03 0.72 5.25
CA GLU A 21 15.07 1.72 4.80
C GLU A 21 13.90 0.92 4.24
N THR A 22 12.76 1.01 4.91
CA THR A 22 11.54 0.41 4.42
C THR A 22 10.96 1.41 3.45
N ASP A 23 10.47 0.96 2.29
CA ASP A 23 9.77 1.84 1.35
C ASP A 23 8.40 2.30 1.90
N ILE A 24 8.09 1.98 3.16
CA ILE A 24 6.87 2.44 3.84
C ILE A 24 6.92 3.96 3.94
N GLY A 25 5.90 4.60 3.39
CA GLY A 25 5.80 6.04 3.30
C GLY A 25 6.32 6.64 1.99
N ALA A 26 7.01 5.87 1.15
CA ALA A 26 7.43 6.34 -0.17
C ALA A 26 6.20 6.74 -1.01
N PRO A 27 6.26 7.85 -1.78
CA PRO A 27 5.10 8.32 -2.54
C PRO A 27 4.77 7.38 -3.69
N CYS A 28 3.48 7.13 -3.92
CA CYS A 28 2.99 6.28 -5.01
C CYS A 28 1.77 6.87 -5.73
N GLN A 29 1.60 6.45 -6.97
CA GLN A 29 0.43 6.78 -7.76
C GLN A 29 -0.69 5.78 -7.51
N LEU A 30 -1.87 6.28 -7.11
CA LEU A 30 -3.06 5.44 -6.95
C LEU A 30 -3.51 4.91 -8.31
N GLN A 31 -4.00 3.67 -8.32
CA GLN A 31 -4.61 3.02 -9.46
C GLN A 31 -6.02 2.52 -9.12
N LYS A 32 -6.92 2.71 -10.08
CA LYS A 32 -8.27 2.20 -10.14
C LYS A 32 -8.27 0.94 -11.02
N THR A 33 -9.05 -0.05 -10.64
CA THR A 33 -9.27 -1.26 -11.43
C THR A 33 -10.20 -1.02 -12.63
N ARG A 34 -11.08 -0.01 -12.53
CA ARG A 34 -11.96 0.41 -13.62
C ARG A 34 -11.45 1.72 -14.20
N MET A 35 -11.15 1.68 -15.50
CA MET A 35 -10.85 2.88 -16.27
C MET A 35 -12.10 3.78 -16.36
N ASP A 36 -11.88 5.09 -16.23
CA ASP A 36 -12.90 6.11 -16.44
C ASP A 36 -12.86 6.55 -17.92
N PRO A 37 -13.92 6.32 -18.71
CA PRO A 37 -13.95 6.65 -20.13
C PRO A 37 -13.94 8.16 -20.41
N THR A 38 -14.09 9.00 -19.37
CA THR A 38 -14.03 10.45 -19.50
C THR A 38 -12.62 11.01 -19.45
N ILE A 39 -11.60 10.19 -19.14
CA ILE A 39 -10.19 10.60 -19.17
C ILE A 39 -9.78 10.84 -20.64
N PRO A 40 -9.37 12.08 -21.01
CA PRO A 40 -9.00 12.40 -22.38
C PRO A 40 -7.88 11.51 -22.91
N GLY A 41 -8.07 10.97 -24.11
CA GLY A 41 -7.08 10.10 -24.76
C GLY A 41 -7.14 8.65 -24.30
N CYS A 42 -8.00 8.27 -23.36
CA CYS A 42 -8.15 6.89 -22.90
C CYS A 42 -9.35 6.15 -23.53
N GLU A 43 -10.02 6.72 -24.54
CA GLU A 43 -11.33 6.27 -25.03
C GLU A 43 -11.38 4.80 -25.51
N ASP A 44 -10.24 4.24 -25.92
CA ASP A 44 -10.10 2.87 -26.44
C ASP A 44 -9.51 1.87 -25.42
N VAL A 45 -9.22 2.31 -24.20
CA VAL A 45 -8.51 1.53 -23.18
C VAL A 45 -9.43 0.48 -22.52
N ARG A 46 -8.93 -0.75 -22.44
CA ARG A 46 -9.60 -1.89 -21.81
C ARG A 46 -8.90 -2.26 -20.50
N PRO A 47 -9.57 -2.94 -19.55
CA PRO A 47 -8.96 -3.31 -18.26
C PRO A 47 -7.59 -4.03 -18.36
N GLY A 48 -7.36 -4.82 -19.41
CA GLY A 48 -6.09 -5.51 -19.63
C GLY A 48 -4.91 -4.61 -20.03
N ASP A 49 -5.16 -3.35 -20.35
CA ASP A 49 -4.14 -2.40 -20.82
C ASP A 49 -3.44 -1.66 -19.66
N ILE A 50 -3.78 -1.96 -18.40
CA ILE A 50 -3.25 -1.27 -17.21
C ILE A 50 -1.72 -1.19 -17.19
N SER A 51 -1.02 -2.24 -17.64
CA SER A 51 0.45 -2.26 -17.70
C SER A 51 1.02 -1.37 -18.81
N MET A 52 0.30 -1.19 -19.91
CA MET A 52 0.74 -0.40 -21.07
C MET A 52 0.32 1.08 -20.95
N ARG A 53 -0.82 1.33 -20.31
CA ARG A 53 -1.44 2.65 -20.19
C ARG A 53 -1.89 2.95 -18.76
N PRO A 54 -1.00 2.87 -17.76
CA PRO A 54 -1.37 2.99 -16.34
C PRO A 54 -2.00 4.35 -15.99
N GLY A 55 -1.70 5.41 -16.74
CA GLY A 55 -2.30 6.73 -16.57
C GLY A 55 -3.82 6.75 -16.75
N CYS A 56 -4.36 5.86 -17.59
CA CYS A 56 -5.81 5.75 -17.84
C CYS A 56 -6.57 5.06 -16.70
N PHE A 57 -5.84 4.57 -15.70
CA PHE A 57 -6.37 3.89 -14.53
C PHE A 57 -6.11 4.68 -13.27
N ARG A 58 -5.85 6.00 -13.33
CA ARG A 58 -5.64 6.82 -12.13
C ARG A 58 -6.93 7.51 -11.70
N PRO A 59 -7.17 7.70 -10.39
CA PRO A 59 -8.22 8.61 -9.95
C PRO A 59 -7.86 10.05 -10.35
N ASN A 60 -8.83 10.76 -10.92
CA ASN A 60 -8.74 12.18 -11.20
C ASN A 60 -8.97 12.99 -9.90
N LEU A 61 -8.78 14.32 -9.95
CA LEU A 61 -8.96 15.16 -8.75
C LEU A 61 -10.39 15.14 -8.20
N ALA A 62 -11.40 14.99 -9.06
CA ALA A 62 -12.80 14.92 -8.64
C ALA A 62 -13.09 13.63 -7.87
N ASP A 63 -12.55 12.49 -8.32
CA ASP A 63 -12.64 11.20 -7.63
C ASP A 63 -12.04 11.27 -6.22
N LEU A 64 -10.85 11.88 -6.10
CA LEU A 64 -10.17 12.05 -4.82
C LEU A 64 -10.93 13.00 -3.90
N ALA A 65 -11.60 14.01 -4.45
CA ALA A 65 -12.41 14.95 -3.69
C ALA A 65 -13.71 14.30 -3.19
N GLU A 66 -14.38 13.52 -4.03
CA GLU A 66 -15.60 12.77 -3.68
C GLU A 66 -15.29 11.70 -2.62
N GLY A 67 -14.18 10.96 -2.78
CA GLY A 67 -13.73 9.95 -1.85
C GLY A 67 -12.90 10.48 -0.66
N ARG A 68 -12.95 11.78 -0.34
CA ARG A 68 -12.12 12.39 0.72
C ARG A 68 -12.26 11.73 2.10
N ASP A 69 -13.42 11.15 2.37
CA ASP A 69 -13.75 10.49 3.66
C ASP A 69 -13.49 8.97 3.61
N LYS A 70 -12.90 8.47 2.52
CA LYS A 70 -12.57 7.07 2.29
C LYS A 70 -11.06 6.85 2.25
N ASP A 71 -10.66 5.62 2.57
CA ASP A 71 -9.30 5.14 2.32
C ASP A 71 -9.22 4.57 0.90
N PHE A 72 -8.15 4.88 0.17
CA PHE A 72 -7.88 4.24 -1.13
C PHE A 72 -6.74 3.24 -0.99
N ILE A 73 -6.92 2.08 -1.61
CA ILE A 73 -5.90 1.03 -1.69
C ILE A 73 -5.72 0.65 -3.16
N SER A 74 -4.46 0.62 -3.60
CA SER A 74 -4.08 0.11 -4.92
C SER A 74 -3.00 -0.96 -4.76
N PHE A 75 -3.26 -2.13 -5.34
CA PHE A 75 -2.34 -3.26 -5.35
C PHE A 75 -1.49 -3.26 -6.62
N GLY A 76 -0.25 -3.74 -6.55
CA GLY A 76 0.60 -3.96 -7.73
C GLY A 76 1.05 -2.68 -8.45
N VAL A 77 1.07 -1.55 -7.74
CA VAL A 77 1.66 -0.32 -8.28
C VAL A 77 3.17 -0.47 -8.39
N ALA A 78 3.76 -0.05 -9.50
CA ALA A 78 5.18 -0.29 -9.78
C ALA A 78 6.10 0.41 -8.77
N GLU A 79 5.67 1.56 -8.25
CA GLU A 79 6.43 2.38 -7.30
C GLU A 79 6.58 1.72 -5.91
N CYS A 80 5.72 0.76 -5.57
CA CYS A 80 5.74 0.12 -4.25
C CYS A 80 6.33 -1.30 -4.25
N ASP A 81 6.77 -1.83 -5.40
CA ASP A 81 7.26 -3.21 -5.54
C ASP A 81 6.31 -4.24 -4.91
N ASN A 82 6.65 -4.78 -3.74
CA ASN A 82 5.87 -5.76 -2.98
C ASN A 82 4.94 -5.15 -1.93
N LEU A 83 4.94 -3.84 -1.75
CA LEU A 83 4.05 -3.09 -0.88
C LEU A 83 2.78 -2.64 -1.63
N ILE A 84 1.80 -2.10 -0.89
CA ILE A 84 0.57 -1.55 -1.45
C ILE A 84 0.54 -0.03 -1.40
N CYS A 85 -0.10 0.63 -2.36
CA CYS A 85 -0.28 2.07 -2.31
C CYS A 85 -1.53 2.42 -1.53
N VAL A 86 -1.39 3.19 -0.45
CA VAL A 86 -2.49 3.61 0.42
C VAL A 86 -2.59 5.13 0.44
N ARG A 87 -3.82 5.64 0.32
CA ARG A 87 -4.15 7.02 0.68
C ARG A 87 -5.12 7.02 1.84
N SER A 88 -4.71 7.62 2.96
CA SER A 88 -5.58 7.76 4.11
C SER A 88 -6.72 8.74 3.85
N ARG A 89 -7.90 8.45 4.40
CA ARG A 89 -9.01 9.41 4.49
C ARG A 89 -8.53 10.76 5.05
N GLY A 90 -9.07 11.86 4.56
CA GLY A 90 -8.70 13.21 4.97
C GLY A 90 -7.33 13.67 4.47
N SER A 91 -6.59 12.86 3.70
CA SER A 91 -5.35 13.31 3.07
C SER A 91 -5.60 14.54 2.17
N PRO A 92 -4.67 15.51 2.12
CA PRO A 92 -4.81 16.67 1.25
C PRO A 92 -4.89 16.23 -0.21
N LEU A 93 -5.65 16.95 -1.02
CA LEU A 93 -5.68 16.73 -2.46
C LEU A 93 -4.31 17.13 -3.06
N PRO A 94 -3.78 16.37 -4.02
CA PRO A 94 -2.59 16.78 -4.76
C PRO A 94 -2.87 18.04 -5.58
N ALA A 95 -1.83 18.80 -5.94
CA ALA A 95 -2.00 20.00 -6.76
C ALA A 95 -2.38 19.67 -8.21
N SER A 96 -2.03 18.46 -8.67
CA SER A 96 -2.41 17.94 -9.98
C SER A 96 -2.45 16.41 -9.99
N GLU A 97 -3.09 15.82 -11.01
CA GLU A 97 -3.17 14.35 -11.21
C GLU A 97 -1.82 13.69 -11.52
N ALA A 98 -0.80 14.50 -11.83
CA ALA A 98 0.55 14.02 -12.05
C ALA A 98 1.32 13.81 -10.73
N GLU A 99 0.85 14.39 -9.62
CA GLU A 99 1.50 14.24 -8.32
C GLU A 99 1.05 12.95 -7.61
N PRO A 100 1.94 12.30 -6.83
CA PRO A 100 1.56 11.14 -6.03
C PRO A 100 0.43 11.46 -5.05
N ALA A 101 -0.61 10.64 -5.05
CA ALA A 101 -1.77 10.81 -4.19
C ALA A 101 -1.78 9.86 -2.98
N GLY A 102 -0.88 8.89 -2.93
CA GLY A 102 -0.76 7.91 -1.85
C GLY A 102 0.68 7.65 -1.42
N ASN A 103 0.83 6.73 -0.47
CA ASN A 103 2.11 6.27 0.05
C ASN A 103 2.16 4.74 0.12
N CYS A 104 3.32 4.16 -0.15
CA CYS A 104 3.55 2.74 -0.03
C CYS A 104 3.41 2.30 1.43
N SER A 105 2.76 1.17 1.63
CA SER A 105 2.32 0.67 2.93
C SER A 105 2.50 -0.84 2.99
N ASN A 106 2.91 -1.32 4.15
CA ASN A 106 2.99 -2.74 4.44
C ASN A 106 1.75 -3.22 5.22
N GLU A 107 1.49 -4.51 5.17
CA GLU A 107 0.61 -5.19 6.12
C GLU A 107 1.21 -5.12 7.53
N CYS A 108 0.36 -5.08 8.55
CA CYS A 108 0.80 -4.98 9.93
C CYS A 108 -0.12 -5.74 10.90
N ILE A 109 0.42 -6.05 12.08
CA ILE A 109 -0.34 -6.59 13.21
C ILE A 109 -0.42 -5.55 14.32
N THR A 110 0.66 -4.80 14.52
CA THR A 110 0.85 -3.80 15.58
C THR A 110 1.53 -2.54 15.05
N ASP A 111 1.46 -1.43 15.79
CA ASP A 111 2.14 -0.18 15.44
C ASP A 111 3.67 -0.33 15.33
N ALA A 112 4.25 -1.35 15.97
CA ALA A 112 5.68 -1.65 15.87
C ALA A 112 6.10 -2.04 14.44
N ASP A 113 5.19 -2.66 13.67
CA ASP A 113 5.45 -3.10 12.29
C ASP A 113 5.53 -1.90 11.32
N CYS A 114 5.05 -0.74 11.74
CA CYS A 114 5.07 0.50 10.98
C CYS A 114 6.26 1.41 11.33
N GLN A 115 7.14 0.96 12.22
CA GLN A 115 8.36 1.68 12.57
C GLN A 115 9.38 1.57 11.42
N GLY A 116 10.00 2.69 11.06
CA GLY A 116 10.92 2.80 9.91
C GLY A 116 10.41 3.72 8.80
N ALA A 117 9.10 3.99 8.75
CA ALA A 117 8.52 5.06 7.95
C ALA A 117 8.76 6.45 8.56
N GLU A 118 8.54 7.52 7.80
CA GLU A 118 8.40 8.88 8.38
C GLU A 118 7.42 8.86 9.57
N PRO A 119 7.63 9.69 10.61
CA PRO A 119 6.73 9.72 11.77
C PRO A 119 5.26 9.91 11.36
N GLY A 120 4.36 9.11 11.92
CA GLY A 120 2.90 9.29 11.75
C GLY A 120 2.12 8.11 11.16
N TYR A 121 2.79 7.02 10.82
CA TYR A 121 2.14 5.76 10.42
C TYR A 121 1.80 4.92 11.66
N VAL A 122 0.58 4.38 11.67
CA VAL A 122 0.07 3.46 12.69
C VAL A 122 -0.56 2.24 12.00
N CYS A 123 -0.66 1.14 12.73
CA CYS A 123 -1.29 -0.06 12.22
C CYS A 123 -2.80 0.06 12.35
N ARG A 124 -3.46 0.42 11.25
CA ARG A 124 -4.90 0.66 11.21
C ARG A 124 -5.60 -0.30 10.25
N GLU A 125 -6.82 -0.65 10.61
CA GLU A 125 -7.71 -1.37 9.71
C GLU A 125 -8.14 -0.44 8.57
N LEU A 126 -7.95 -0.89 7.34
CA LEU A 126 -8.42 -0.18 6.17
C LEU A 126 -9.72 -0.84 5.71
N VAL A 127 -10.82 -0.13 5.90
CA VAL A 127 -12.14 -0.65 5.51
C VAL A 127 -12.30 -0.49 4.01
N PHE A 128 -12.46 -1.61 3.31
CA PHE A 128 -12.84 -1.63 1.90
C PHE A 128 -14.24 -1.02 1.75
N ASP A 129 -14.45 -0.28 0.67
CA ASP A 129 -15.74 0.34 0.37
C ASP A 129 -16.88 -0.70 0.36
N ASP A 130 -17.96 -0.43 1.10
CA ASP A 130 -19.07 -1.37 1.27
C ASP A 130 -19.76 -1.70 -0.07
N ASP A 131 -19.79 -0.77 -1.03
CA ASP A 131 -20.33 -1.02 -2.36
C ASP A 131 -19.44 -1.96 -3.16
N PHE A 132 -18.11 -1.81 -3.01
CA PHE A 132 -17.14 -2.73 -3.60
C PHE A 132 -17.21 -4.13 -2.98
N LEU A 133 -17.30 -4.24 -1.64
CA LEU A 133 -17.47 -5.53 -0.97
C LEU A 133 -18.77 -6.22 -1.39
N ARG A 134 -19.85 -5.44 -1.52
CA ARG A 134 -21.13 -5.92 -2.05
C ARG A 134 -21.02 -6.37 -3.50
N TYR A 135 -20.41 -5.57 -4.37
CA TYR A 135 -20.17 -5.94 -5.77
C TYR A 135 -19.38 -7.24 -5.89
N LEU A 136 -18.32 -7.42 -5.10
CA LEU A 136 -17.54 -8.66 -5.09
C LEU A 136 -18.37 -9.85 -4.61
N ARG A 137 -19.21 -9.68 -3.59
CA ARG A 137 -20.12 -10.73 -3.10
C ARG A 137 -21.17 -11.13 -4.15
N GLU A 138 -21.60 -10.18 -4.97
CA GLU A 138 -22.57 -10.41 -6.03
C GLU A 138 -21.95 -11.00 -7.30
N THR A 139 -20.66 -10.75 -7.54
CA THR A 139 -19.98 -11.12 -8.81
C THR A 139 -19.17 -12.40 -8.70
N LEU A 140 -18.61 -12.70 -7.52
CA LEU A 140 -17.78 -13.89 -7.29
C LEU A 140 -18.61 -15.06 -6.77
N SER A 141 -18.17 -16.29 -7.05
CA SER A 141 -18.68 -17.45 -6.31
C SER A 141 -18.26 -17.38 -4.84
N GLU A 142 -19.00 -18.06 -3.94
CA GLU A 142 -18.69 -18.08 -2.51
C GLU A 142 -17.26 -18.57 -2.23
N GLU A 143 -16.78 -19.55 -2.99
CA GLU A 143 -15.40 -20.06 -2.88
C GLU A 143 -14.35 -19.03 -3.30
N GLU A 144 -14.59 -18.27 -4.37
CA GLU A 144 -13.70 -17.21 -4.83
C GLU A 144 -13.72 -16.01 -3.88
N TYR A 145 -14.91 -15.63 -3.41
CA TYR A 145 -15.08 -14.58 -2.42
C TYR A 145 -14.29 -14.92 -1.14
N GLU A 146 -14.41 -16.13 -0.61
CA GLU A 146 -13.65 -16.55 0.58
C GLU A 146 -12.15 -16.68 0.31
N ARG A 147 -11.76 -17.14 -0.88
CA ARG A 147 -10.34 -17.20 -1.28
C ARG A 147 -9.68 -15.82 -1.31
N TYR A 148 -10.38 -14.81 -1.83
CA TYR A 148 -9.83 -13.46 -2.02
C TYR A 148 -10.08 -12.53 -0.84
N LEU A 149 -11.26 -12.56 -0.24
CA LEU A 149 -11.69 -11.64 0.83
C LEU A 149 -11.87 -12.31 2.20
N GLY A 150 -11.98 -13.64 2.28
CA GLY A 150 -12.11 -14.35 3.57
C GLY A 150 -10.90 -14.13 4.50
N ARG A 151 -9.74 -13.79 3.92
CA ARG A 151 -8.52 -13.37 4.67
C ARG A 151 -8.49 -11.90 5.04
N ILE A 152 -9.34 -11.07 4.44
CA ILE A 152 -9.30 -9.61 4.49
C ILE A 152 -10.10 -9.04 5.68
N GLN A 153 -10.90 -9.85 6.39
CA GLN A 153 -11.67 -9.42 7.57
C GLN A 153 -10.83 -8.82 8.72
N ASN A 154 -9.49 -8.84 8.63
CA ASN A 154 -8.59 -8.17 9.57
C ASN A 154 -7.36 -7.57 8.88
N ALA A 155 -7.47 -7.15 7.61
CA ALA A 155 -6.32 -6.59 6.89
C ALA A 155 -6.00 -5.19 7.45
N LYS A 156 -5.00 -5.12 8.33
CA LYS A 156 -4.43 -3.88 8.84
C LYS A 156 -3.20 -3.53 8.04
N PHE A 157 -3.04 -2.24 7.79
CA PHE A 157 -1.93 -1.71 7.02
C PHE A 157 -1.32 -0.52 7.74
N CYS A 158 -0.04 -0.28 7.47
CA CYS A 158 0.67 0.88 7.94
C CYS A 158 0.20 2.13 7.20
N ALA A 159 -0.58 2.96 7.85
CA ALA A 159 -1.10 4.15 7.21
C ALA A 159 -1.19 5.32 8.20
N ARG A 160 -1.28 6.54 7.66
CA ARG A 160 -1.31 7.75 8.48
C ARG A 160 -2.51 7.72 9.42
N LYS A 161 -2.25 8.14 10.67
CA LYS A 161 -3.24 8.25 11.75
C LYS A 161 -4.40 9.18 11.39
#